data_AF-A0A7C7GYI1-F1
#
_entry.id   AF-A0A7C7GYI1-F1
#
_cell.length_a   1.000
_cell.length_b   1.000
_cell.length_c   1.000
_cell.angle_alpha   90.00
_cell.angle_beta   90.00
_cell.angle_gamma   90.00
#
_symmetry.space_group_name_H-M   'P 1'
#
loop_
_entity.id
_entity.type
_entity.pdbx_description
1 polymer ?
#
loop_
_entity_poly.entity_id
_entity_poly.type
_entity_poly.pdbx_seq_one_letter_code
_entity_poly.pdbx_strand_id
1 'polypeptide(L)'
;PLWLAPVQAAVLSVSEKAEDYAEKVGRKLKNAGIRFEVDIRADKIGAKIRKSEVSKINVMLVVGEKEAEAGTVSLRRRFLGDLGNIKLADIISELNEEITNKRRLKKSQK
;
A
#
# COMPACT_ATOMS: atom_id res chain seq x y z
N PRO A 1 -1.31 -14.07 4.95
CA PRO A 1 -1.92 -13.11 5.90
C PRO A 1 -0.94 -11.94 6.08
N LEU A 2 -1.42 -10.75 6.44
CA LEU A 2 -0.58 -9.55 6.49
C LEU A 2 0.60 -9.70 7.48
N TRP A 3 0.37 -10.28 8.66
CA TRP A 3 1.39 -10.44 9.70
C TRP A 3 2.58 -11.36 9.34
N LEU A 4 2.39 -12.34 8.45
CA LEU A 4 3.46 -13.25 8.00
C LEU A 4 4.14 -12.83 6.69
N ALA A 5 3.59 -11.85 5.98
CA ALA A 5 4.11 -11.49 4.67
C ALA A 5 5.48 -10.79 4.80
N PRO A 6 6.51 -11.20 4.03
CA PRO A 6 7.82 -10.56 4.08
C PRO A 6 7.75 -9.10 3.65
N VAL A 7 6.91 -8.81 2.65
CA VAL A 7 6.49 -7.47 2.26
C VAL A 7 4.98 -7.38 2.51
N GLN A 8 4.58 -6.49 3.41
CA GLN A 8 3.19 -6.35 3.85
C GLN A 8 2.46 -5.34 2.97
N ALA A 9 3.11 -4.22 2.67
CA ALA A 9 2.58 -3.16 1.81
C ALA A 9 3.56 -2.80 0.67
N ALA A 10 3.02 -2.45 -0.49
CA ALA A 10 3.78 -1.84 -1.58
C ALA A 10 3.29 -0.41 -1.80
N VAL A 11 4.18 0.57 -1.85
CA VAL A 11 3.87 1.95 -2.17
C VAL A 11 4.21 2.19 -3.64
N LEU A 12 3.23 2.56 -4.46
CA LEU A 12 3.37 2.66 -5.90
C LEU A 12 3.13 4.11 -6.33
N SER A 13 4.14 4.78 -6.86
CA SER A 13 3.98 6.12 -7.43
C SER A 13 3.32 6.05 -8.81
N VAL A 14 2.40 6.98 -9.09
CA VAL A 14 1.77 7.13 -10.42
C VAL A 14 2.65 7.95 -11.37
N SER A 15 3.35 8.95 -10.84
CA SER A 15 4.24 9.85 -11.57
C SER A 15 5.50 10.17 -10.75
N GLU A 16 6.53 10.68 -11.42
CA GLU A 16 7.78 11.12 -10.77
C GLU A 16 7.53 12.20 -9.71
N LYS A 17 6.54 13.07 -9.94
CA LYS A 17 6.14 14.11 -8.98
C LYS A 17 5.59 13.56 -7.66
N ALA A 18 5.11 12.32 -7.65
CA ALA A 18 4.59 11.66 -6.46
C ALA A 18 5.66 10.83 -5.72
N GLU A 19 6.91 10.77 -6.21
CA GLU A 19 7.98 9.98 -5.60
C GLU A 19 8.35 10.47 -4.21
N ASP A 20 8.51 11.78 -4.03
CA ASP A 20 8.76 12.38 -2.71
C ASP A 20 7.70 11.99 -1.69
N TYR A 21 6.44 11.94 -2.13
CA TYR A 21 5.33 11.53 -1.29
C TYR A 21 5.32 10.02 -1.04
N ALA A 22 5.65 9.21 -2.04
CA ALA A 22 5.82 7.76 -1.89
C ALA A 22 6.91 7.43 -0.85
N GLU A 23 8.04 8.14 -0.87
CA GLU A 23 9.08 8.00 0.13
C GLU A 23 8.61 8.43 1.52
N LYS A 24 7.90 9.57 1.63
CA LYS A 24 7.31 10.03 2.90
C LYS A 24 6.35 8.98 3.48
N VAL A 25 5.50 8.38 2.65
CA VAL A 25 4.61 7.27 3.03
C VAL A 25 5.43 6.08 3.54
N GLY A 26 6.48 5.69 2.80
CA GLY A 26 7.40 4.64 3.21
C GLY A 26 8.04 4.90 4.58
N ARG A 27 8.51 6.13 4.84
CA ARG A 27 9.05 6.51 6.15
C ARG A 27 8.03 6.38 7.27
N LYS A 28 6.77 6.78 7.05
CA LYS A 28 5.71 6.60 8.06
C LYS A 28 5.39 5.13 8.33
N LEU A 29 5.37 4.30 7.28
CA LEU A 29 5.21 2.84 7.43
C LEU A 29 6.38 2.22 8.20
N LYS A 30 7.62 2.66 7.92
CA LYS A 30 8.82 2.23 8.64
C LYS A 30 8.72 2.54 10.13
N ASN A 31 8.32 3.76 10.48
CA ASN A 31 8.15 4.20 11.86
C ASN A 31 7.06 3.41 12.59
N ALA A 32 6.05 2.94 11.85
CA ALA A 32 4.99 2.08 12.36
C ALA A 32 5.41 0.60 12.51
N GLY A 33 6.62 0.22 12.10
CA GLY A 33 7.10 -1.17 12.15
C GLY A 33 6.54 -2.08 11.05
N ILE A 34 5.93 -1.50 10.01
CA ILE A 34 5.35 -2.23 8.89
C ILE A 34 6.45 -2.52 7.85
N ARG A 35 6.49 -3.74 7.32
CA ARG A 35 7.42 -4.11 6.23
C ARG A 35 6.82 -3.68 4.89
N PHE A 36 7.53 -2.83 4.16
CA PHE A 36 7.05 -2.28 2.89
C PHE A 36 8.13 -2.29 1.80
N GLU A 37 7.67 -2.15 0.56
CA GLU A 37 8.50 -1.85 -0.61
C GLU A 37 7.98 -0.57 -1.26
N VAL A 38 8.86 0.27 -1.81
CA VAL A 38 8.47 1.47 -2.57
C VAL A 38 8.89 1.27 -4.02
N ASP A 39 7.93 1.36 -4.95
CA ASP A 39 8.16 1.25 -6.39
C ASP A 39 7.96 2.62 -7.07
N ILE A 40 9.07 3.35 -7.19
CA ILE A 40 9.15 4.66 -7.84
C ILE A 40 9.51 4.60 -9.33
N ARG A 41 9.57 3.43 -9.96
CA ARG A 41 10.01 3.33 -11.36
C ARG A 41 9.10 4.14 -12.30
N ALA A 42 9.62 4.68 -13.40
CA ALA A 42 8.84 5.34 -14.44
C ALA A 42 8.04 4.35 -15.33
N ASP A 43 7.32 3.43 -14.69
CA ASP A 43 6.48 2.41 -15.33
C ASP A 43 4.99 2.76 -15.20
N LYS A 44 4.17 2.23 -16.12
CA LYS A 44 2.72 2.34 -16.02
C LYS A 44 2.24 1.76 -14.69
N ILE A 45 1.31 2.46 -14.01
CA ILE A 45 0.77 2.00 -12.71
C ILE A 45 0.20 0.57 -12.78
N GLY A 46 -0.43 0.19 -13.89
CA GLY A 46 -0.92 -1.17 -14.09
C GLY A 46 0.18 -2.24 -14.08
N ALA A 47 1.37 -1.93 -14.59
CA ALA A 47 2.52 -2.82 -14.54
C ALA A 47 3.04 -2.98 -13.10
N LYS A 48 3.11 -1.87 -12.35
CA LYS A 48 3.48 -1.88 -10.91
C LYS A 48 2.51 -2.68 -10.06
N ILE A 49 1.20 -2.50 -10.30
CA ILE A 49 0.14 -3.27 -9.63
C ILE A 49 0.32 -4.76 -9.94
N ARG A 50 0.47 -5.11 -11.23
CA ARG A 50 0.66 -6.52 -11.64
C ARG A 50 1.91 -7.13 -11.00
N LYS A 51 3.03 -6.42 -10.96
CA LYS A 51 4.26 -6.86 -10.27
C LYS A 51 4.01 -7.13 -8.78
N SER A 52 3.31 -6.22 -8.11
CA SER A 52 2.96 -6.36 -6.68
C SER A 52 2.03 -7.55 -6.42
N GLU A 53 1.06 -7.79 -7.31
CA GLU A 53 0.16 -8.94 -7.25
C GLU A 53 0.90 -10.27 -7.49
N VAL A 54 1.86 -10.30 -8.42
CA VAL A 54 2.74 -11.45 -8.71
C VAL A 54 3.65 -11.74 -7.51
N SER A 55 4.21 -10.70 -6.89
CA SER A 55 4.98 -10.78 -5.63
C SER A 55 4.10 -11.14 -4.42
N LYS A 56 2.80 -11.35 -4.61
CA LYS A 56 1.83 -11.76 -3.59
C LYS A 56 1.71 -10.76 -2.43
N ILE A 57 1.96 -9.48 -2.69
CA ILE A 57 1.82 -8.41 -1.71
C ILE A 57 0.32 -8.20 -1.44
N ASN A 58 -0.06 -8.13 -0.16
CA ASN A 58 -1.47 -8.09 0.23
C ASN A 58 -2.07 -6.69 0.07
N VAL A 59 -1.27 -5.66 0.34
CA VAL A 59 -1.68 -4.25 0.38
C VAL A 59 -0.83 -3.46 -0.61
N MET A 60 -1.48 -2.69 -1.47
CA MET A 60 -0.87 -1.77 -2.41
C MET A 60 -1.42 -0.38 -2.12
N LEU A 61 -0.54 0.58 -1.88
CA LEU A 61 -0.84 1.98 -1.64
C LEU A 61 -0.42 2.75 -2.87
N VAL A 62 -1.39 3.17 -3.67
CA VAL A 62 -1.14 3.96 -4.87
C VAL A 62 -1.13 5.43 -4.50
N VAL A 63 -0.11 6.15 -4.96
CA VAL A 63 0.07 7.57 -4.70
C VAL A 63 0.29 8.35 -5.98
N GLY A 64 -0.59 9.31 -6.24
CA GLY A 64 -0.44 10.31 -7.28
C GLY A 64 -0.29 11.72 -6.71
N GLU A 65 -0.35 12.70 -7.60
CA GLU A 65 -0.28 14.13 -7.24
C GLU A 65 -1.46 14.54 -6.34
N LYS A 66 -2.67 14.05 -6.63
CA LYS A 66 -3.88 14.34 -5.84
C LYS A 66 -3.77 13.81 -4.41
N GLU A 67 -3.25 12.60 -4.27
CA GLU A 67 -3.03 11.96 -2.96
C GLU A 67 -1.93 12.68 -2.16
N ALA A 68 -0.89 13.14 -2.86
CA ALA A 68 0.22 13.88 -2.24
C ALA A 68 -0.25 15.23 -1.67
N GLU A 69 -1.10 15.96 -2.40
CA GLU A 69 -1.69 17.22 -1.94
C GLU A 69 -2.67 17.00 -0.78
N ALA A 70 -3.49 15.95 -0.84
CA ALA A 70 -4.51 15.65 0.18
C ALA A 70 -3.96 14.93 1.41
N GLY A 71 -2.73 14.40 1.36
CA GLY A 71 -2.18 13.55 2.43
C GLY A 71 -2.90 12.20 2.56
N THR A 72 -3.47 11.71 1.48
CA THR A 72 -4.20 10.43 1.40
C THR A 72 -3.40 9.39 0.61
N VAL A 73 -3.92 8.17 0.51
CA VAL A 73 -3.39 7.10 -0.33
C VAL A 73 -4.57 6.30 -0.89
N SER A 74 -4.46 5.86 -2.14
CA SER A 74 -5.43 4.92 -2.71
C SER A 74 -5.07 3.51 -2.26
N LEU A 75 -5.96 2.91 -1.46
CA LEU A 75 -5.79 1.58 -0.91
C LEU A 75 -6.31 0.55 -1.90
N ARG A 76 -5.43 -0.36 -2.32
CA ARG A 76 -5.80 -1.56 -3.08
C ARG A 76 -5.37 -2.80 -2.31
N ARG A 77 -6.30 -3.74 -2.12
CA ARG A 77 -6.02 -5.04 -1.51
C ARG A 77 -6.15 -6.14 -2.54
N ARG A 78 -5.22 -7.09 -2.53
CA ARG A 78 -5.16 -8.18 -3.52
C ARG A 78 -6.46 -8.97 -3.68
N PHE A 79 -7.21 -9.18 -2.59
CA PHE A 79 -8.45 -9.99 -2.59
C PHE A 79 -9.74 -9.18 -2.63
N LEU A 80 -9.68 -7.87 -2.38
CA LEU A 80 -10.84 -6.98 -2.29
C LEU A 80 -10.89 -5.97 -3.45
N GLY A 81 -9.80 -5.85 -4.21
CA GLY A 81 -9.69 -4.87 -5.27
C GLY A 81 -9.34 -3.48 -4.73
N ASP A 82 -9.82 -2.47 -5.43
CA ASP A 82 -9.65 -1.07 -5.05
C ASP A 82 -10.67 -0.70 -3.96
N LEU A 83 -10.19 -0.15 -2.86
CA LEU A 83 -10.98 0.27 -1.70
C LEU A 83 -11.11 1.81 -1.66
N GLY A 84 -10.55 2.52 -2.63
CA GLY A 84 -10.62 3.97 -2.74
C GLY A 84 -9.55 4.70 -1.93
N ASN A 85 -9.79 5.99 -1.70
CA ASN A 85 -8.83 6.90 -1.10
C ASN A 85 -9.05 6.98 0.42
N ILE A 86 -7.98 6.78 1.20
CA ILE A 86 -8.01 6.75 2.67
C ILE A 86 -6.87 7.64 3.19
N LYS A 87 -7.06 8.27 4.35
CA LYS A 87 -5.98 9.04 4.98
C LYS A 87 -4.84 8.12 5.38
N LEU A 88 -3.61 8.61 5.20
CA LEU A 88 -2.41 7.84 5.50
C LEU A 88 -2.32 7.43 6.99
N ALA A 89 -2.80 8.27 7.91
CA ALA A 89 -2.81 7.94 9.34
C ALA A 89 -3.76 6.77 9.65
N ASP A 90 -4.96 6.82 9.09
CA ASP A 90 -6.02 5.82 9.35
C ASP A 90 -5.58 4.44 8.84
N ILE A 91 -5.00 4.37 7.65
CA ILE A 91 -4.53 3.09 7.09
C ILE A 91 -3.35 2.51 7.87
N ILE A 92 -2.45 3.33 8.42
CA ILE A 92 -1.35 2.84 9.25
C ILE A 92 -1.91 2.19 10.53
N SER A 93 -2.89 2.83 11.16
CA SER A 93 -3.56 2.29 12.35
C SER A 93 -4.25 0.96 12.03
N GLU A 94 -5.01 0.91 10.94
CA GLU A 94 -5.73 -0.30 10.52
C GLU A 94 -4.76 -1.46 10.22
N LEU A 95 -3.66 -1.21 9.51
CA LEU A 95 -2.66 -2.23 9.21
C LEU A 95 -1.97 -2.74 10.48
N ASN A 96 -1.66 -1.87 11.43
CA ASN A 96 -1.06 -2.27 12.70
C ASN A 96 -2.01 -3.11 13.56
N GLU A 97 -3.28 -2.74 13.61
CA GLU A 97 -4.31 -3.55 14.28
C GLU A 97 -4.48 -4.91 13.60
N GLU A 98 -4.48 -4.98 12.27
CA GLU A 98 -4.56 -6.23 11.52
C GLU A 98 -3.36 -7.15 11.80
N ILE A 99 -2.15 -6.57 11.85
CA ILE A 99 -0.91 -7.28 12.15
C ILE A 99 -0.92 -7.80 13.59
N THR A 100 -1.28 -6.94 14.56
CA THR A 100 -1.28 -7.26 16.00
C THR A 100 -2.31 -8.33 16.33
N ASN A 101 -3.53 -8.20 15.80
CA ASN A 101 -4.61 -9.16 16.02
C ASN A 101 -4.46 -10.44 15.18
N LYS A 102 -3.38 -10.56 14.39
CA LYS A 102 -3.11 -11.68 13.47
C LYS A 102 -4.34 -12.02 12.59
N ARG A 103 -5.14 -11.00 12.27
CA ARG A 103 -6.46 -11.18 11.66
C ARG A 103 -6.26 -11.70 10.24
N ARG A 104 -6.99 -12.77 9.91
CA ARG A 104 -7.03 -13.28 8.53
C ARG A 104 -8.25 -12.67 7.85
N LEU A 105 -8.04 -11.69 6.99
CA LEU A 105 -9.09 -11.24 6.07
C LEU A 105 -9.53 -12.43 5.20
N LYS A 106 -10.83 -12.70 5.17
CA LYS A 106 -11.41 -13.78 4.35
C LYS A 106 -11.17 -13.42 2.88
N LYS A 107 -10.80 -14.41 2.05
CA LYS A 107 -10.81 -14.23 0.59
C LYS A 107 -12.25 -13.89 0.19
N SER A 108 -12.44 -12.85 -0.63
CA SER A 108 -13.71 -12.70 -1.35
C SER A 108 -13.89 -13.98 -2.16
N GLN A 109 -14.89 -14.80 -1.80
CA GLN A 109 -15.31 -15.93 -2.61
C GLN A 109 -15.83 -15.33 -3.92
N LYS A 110 -15.09 -15.54 -5.00
CA LYS A 110 -15.64 -15.60 -6.34
C LYS A 110 -15.56 -17.06 -6.76
#